data_AF-A0A293LPV0-F1
#
_entry.id   AF-A0A293LPV0-F1
#
_cell.length_a   1.000
_cell.length_b   1.000
_cell.length_c   1.000
_cell.angle_alpha   90.00
_cell.angle_beta   90.00
_cell.angle_gamma   90.00
#
_symmetry.space_group_name_H-M   'P 1'
#
loop_
_entity.id
_entity.type
_entity.pdbx_description
1 polymer ?
#
loop_
_entity_poly.entity_id
_entity_poly.type
_entity_poly.pdbx_seq_one_letter_code
_entity_poly.pdbx_strand_id
1 'polypeptide(L)'
;MGMDGYFFGRLDYQDKDHRETNQEMEFIWQASANLGKAAEILTGILPNTYSPPPGFCFDILCDDEPIIDDPTTAEYNVDARVAQFLLYVKNESAYYRTNNIPVTMGNDFNYQSASHWFDNLDKLIQYVNAKQSSGSKVNLLYSTPSCYLKAIRESGATWPTKSDDFFPYASDPHAYWTGYFTSRPAFKYFDRYGNNIFQAVKQLGVLAKLDATEQDKMSLLRESLSVAQHHDAVSGTAKQAVNDDYVKHLYKGLTEIVDTVYTAIHGLIEKGKGTTAPHFTFCHTLNISACAVSETGDVVAVIIYNPQAKPVETYVTIPTTASLPVVLDASRHIVESQVLTIPQGVKNIPERASSASYELTFKASLPPLGFQTYFVEMDKHTKDDQGYSVCSREREAVLLLLQGNGWRQ
;
A
#
# COMPACT_ATOMS: atom_id res chain seq x y z
N MET A 1 -5.45 12.39 -9.87
CA MET A 1 -5.29 11.25 -10.79
C MET A 1 -5.82 11.51 -12.19
N GLY A 2 -6.71 12.49 -12.41
CA GLY A 2 -7.15 12.86 -13.77
C GLY A 2 -7.98 11.77 -14.47
N MET A 3 -8.64 10.90 -13.70
CA MET A 3 -9.48 9.82 -14.21
C MET A 3 -10.88 10.33 -14.50
N ASP A 4 -11.43 9.89 -15.64
CA ASP A 4 -12.79 10.23 -16.08
C ASP A 4 -13.86 9.24 -15.59
N GLY A 5 -13.44 8.01 -15.27
CA GLY A 5 -14.36 6.98 -14.83
C GLY A 5 -13.65 5.86 -14.09
N TYR A 6 -14.46 5.07 -13.39
CA TYR A 6 -14.02 3.97 -12.54
C TYR A 6 -14.91 2.75 -12.74
N PHE A 7 -14.32 1.56 -12.80
CA PHE A 7 -15.06 0.30 -12.98
C PHE A 7 -14.57 -0.74 -11.98
N PHE A 8 -15.49 -1.48 -11.39
CA PHE A 8 -15.17 -2.52 -10.41
C PHE A 8 -16.22 -3.63 -10.38
N GLY A 9 -15.85 -4.81 -9.86
CA GLY A 9 -16.68 -6.01 -9.91
C GLY A 9 -17.22 -6.50 -8.57
N ARG A 10 -16.72 -6.00 -7.43
CA ARG A 10 -17.09 -6.49 -6.10
C ARG A 10 -17.83 -5.42 -5.30
N LEU A 11 -19.09 -5.70 -5.00
CA LEU A 11 -19.99 -4.97 -4.11
C LEU A 11 -20.90 -5.99 -3.40
N ASP A 12 -21.59 -5.57 -2.34
CA ASP A 12 -22.54 -6.43 -1.64
C ASP A 12 -23.57 -7.04 -2.59
N TYR A 13 -23.84 -8.33 -2.44
CA TYR A 13 -24.73 -9.05 -3.36
C TYR A 13 -26.16 -8.48 -3.40
N GLN A 14 -26.67 -7.94 -2.28
CA GLN A 14 -27.99 -7.30 -2.24
C GLN A 14 -27.97 -5.94 -2.94
N ASP A 15 -26.87 -5.18 -2.81
CA ASP A 15 -26.68 -3.92 -3.56
C ASP A 15 -26.59 -4.21 -5.07
N LYS A 16 -25.90 -5.28 -5.46
CA LYS A 16 -25.84 -5.75 -6.86
C LYS A 16 -27.23 -6.08 -7.40
N ASP A 17 -28.01 -6.90 -6.70
CA ASP A 17 -29.37 -7.28 -7.09
C ASP A 17 -30.30 -6.05 -7.22
N HIS A 18 -30.19 -5.12 -6.28
CA HIS A 18 -30.96 -3.87 -6.29
C HIS A 18 -30.62 -3.02 -7.53
N ARG A 19 -29.33 -2.87 -7.83
CA ARG A 19 -28.86 -2.07 -8.98
C ARG A 19 -29.22 -2.68 -10.31
N GLU A 20 -29.12 -4.00 -10.44
CA GLU A 20 -29.56 -4.71 -11.64
C GLU A 20 -31.06 -4.48 -11.88
N THR A 21 -31.87 -4.62 -10.83
CA THR A 21 -33.32 -4.41 -10.89
C THR A 21 -33.70 -2.98 -11.28
N ASN A 22 -32.93 -1.99 -10.84
CA ASN A 22 -33.24 -0.56 -11.02
C ASN A 22 -32.43 0.13 -12.13
N GLN A 23 -31.64 -0.63 -12.90
CA GLN A 23 -30.73 -0.10 -13.91
C GLN A 23 -29.76 0.96 -13.34
N GLU A 24 -29.16 0.67 -12.19
CA GLU A 24 -28.22 1.53 -11.45
C GLU A 24 -26.81 0.94 -11.40
N MET A 25 -26.51 0.07 -12.37
CA MET A 25 -25.17 -0.48 -12.62
C MET A 25 -24.16 0.59 -13.06
N GLU A 26 -24.63 1.74 -13.49
CA GLU A 26 -23.84 2.91 -13.88
C GLU A 26 -24.39 4.15 -13.16
N PHE A 27 -23.51 4.93 -12.53
CA PHE A 27 -23.90 6.04 -11.66
C PHE A 27 -22.79 7.09 -11.53
N ILE A 28 -23.14 8.29 -11.11
CA ILE A 28 -22.15 9.29 -10.69
C ILE A 28 -21.85 9.06 -9.21
N TRP A 29 -20.60 8.68 -8.91
CA TRP A 29 -20.14 8.54 -7.54
C TRP A 29 -19.65 9.90 -7.02
N GLN A 30 -20.33 10.41 -5.99
CA GLN A 30 -19.97 11.61 -5.26
C GLN A 30 -18.97 11.25 -4.16
N ALA A 31 -17.71 11.03 -4.55
CA ALA A 31 -16.69 10.43 -3.68
C ALA A 31 -16.19 11.35 -2.54
N SER A 32 -16.67 12.61 -2.46
CA SER A 32 -16.31 13.52 -1.38
C SER A 32 -17.44 14.49 -1.05
N ALA A 33 -17.86 14.48 0.22
CA ALA A 33 -18.81 15.46 0.76
C ALA A 33 -18.27 16.91 0.70
N ASN A 34 -16.95 17.10 0.67
CA ASN A 34 -16.32 18.42 0.76
C ASN A 34 -15.94 19.01 -0.59
N LEU A 35 -15.60 18.18 -1.57
CA LEU A 35 -15.14 18.63 -2.90
C LEU A 35 -16.28 18.78 -3.92
N GLY A 36 -17.47 18.27 -3.59
CA GLY A 36 -18.65 18.35 -4.45
C GLY A 36 -18.38 17.81 -5.86
N LYS A 37 -18.80 18.55 -6.88
CA LYS A 37 -18.65 18.17 -8.30
C LYS A 37 -17.22 17.90 -8.74
N ALA A 38 -16.22 18.48 -8.08
CA ALA A 38 -14.80 18.25 -8.43
C ALA A 38 -14.33 16.83 -8.07
N ALA A 39 -15.09 16.09 -7.26
CA ALA A 39 -14.85 14.70 -6.90
C ALA A 39 -15.95 13.74 -7.41
N GLU A 40 -16.76 14.19 -8.37
CA GLU A 40 -17.70 13.30 -9.06
C GLU A 40 -16.95 12.46 -10.10
N ILE A 41 -17.21 11.15 -10.10
CA ILE A 41 -16.64 10.22 -11.08
C ILE A 41 -17.71 9.27 -11.60
N LEU A 42 -17.83 9.16 -12.94
CA LEU A 42 -18.74 8.21 -13.56
C LEU A 42 -18.23 6.79 -13.27
N THR A 43 -19.05 6.02 -12.60
CA THR A 43 -18.68 4.70 -12.07
C THR A 43 -19.60 3.65 -12.67
N GLY A 44 -19.02 2.52 -13.10
CA GLY A 44 -19.76 1.37 -13.58
C GLY A 44 -19.41 0.11 -12.79
N ILE A 45 -20.41 -0.69 -12.48
CA ILE A 45 -20.22 -2.04 -11.93
C ILE A 45 -20.16 -3.00 -13.10
N LEU A 46 -19.21 -3.91 -13.07
CA LEU A 46 -19.04 -4.93 -14.11
C LEU A 46 -20.13 -6.02 -13.98
N PRO A 47 -20.56 -6.64 -15.10
CA PRO A 47 -21.72 -7.53 -15.12
C PRO A 47 -21.48 -8.79 -14.28
N ASN A 48 -20.42 -9.53 -14.59
CA ASN A 48 -20.07 -10.81 -13.98
C ASN A 48 -18.76 -10.73 -13.19
N THR A 49 -18.71 -9.85 -12.18
CA THR A 49 -17.48 -9.48 -11.46
C THR A 49 -16.39 -8.95 -12.40
N TYR A 50 -15.55 -9.80 -12.97
CA TYR A 50 -14.59 -9.44 -14.02
C TYR A 50 -14.37 -10.59 -15.03
N SER A 51 -15.26 -11.58 -15.02
CA SER A 51 -15.15 -12.83 -15.79
C SER A 51 -15.90 -12.75 -17.13
N PRO A 52 -15.57 -13.62 -18.11
CA PRO A 52 -16.36 -13.77 -19.33
C PRO A 52 -17.79 -14.24 -19.04
N PRO A 53 -18.69 -14.12 -20.03
CA PRO A 53 -19.98 -14.80 -19.99
C PRO A 53 -19.79 -16.31 -19.73
N PRO A 54 -20.68 -16.97 -18.96
CA PRO A 54 -20.60 -18.40 -18.73
C PRO A 54 -20.52 -19.21 -20.03
N GLY A 55 -19.51 -20.07 -20.14
CA GLY A 55 -19.24 -20.86 -21.34
C GLY A 55 -18.43 -20.14 -22.41
N PHE A 56 -17.86 -18.95 -22.15
CA PHE A 56 -17.03 -18.18 -23.11
C PHE A 56 -15.63 -17.88 -22.58
N CYS A 57 -15.06 -18.74 -21.72
CA CYS A 57 -13.66 -18.68 -21.37
C CYS A 57 -12.79 -19.36 -22.44
N PHE A 58 -12.03 -18.59 -23.21
CA PHE A 58 -11.17 -19.11 -24.29
C PHE A 58 -9.71 -19.30 -23.88
N ASP A 59 -9.43 -19.36 -22.58
CA ASP A 59 -8.09 -19.61 -22.08
C ASP A 59 -7.72 -21.09 -22.17
N ILE A 60 -6.42 -21.38 -22.26
CA ILE A 60 -5.90 -22.76 -22.26
C ILE A 60 -6.15 -23.51 -20.94
N LEU A 61 -6.50 -22.79 -19.87
CA LEU A 61 -6.88 -23.34 -18.58
C LEU A 61 -8.39 -23.62 -18.44
N CYS A 62 -9.18 -23.28 -19.47
CA CYS A 62 -10.63 -23.44 -19.45
C CYS A 62 -11.07 -24.61 -20.34
N ASP A 63 -12.15 -25.28 -19.92
CA ASP A 63 -12.75 -26.41 -20.64
C ASP A 63 -13.96 -25.99 -21.49
N ASP A 64 -14.17 -24.69 -21.69
CA ASP A 64 -15.29 -24.17 -22.49
C ASP A 64 -15.05 -24.43 -23.98
N GLU A 65 -16.12 -24.75 -24.71
CA GLU A 65 -16.02 -25.06 -26.14
C GLU A 65 -15.56 -23.85 -26.97
N PRO A 66 -14.56 -24.00 -27.85
CA PRO A 66 -14.21 -22.96 -28.82
C PRO A 66 -15.33 -22.80 -29.86
N ILE A 67 -15.22 -21.77 -30.68
CA ILE A 67 -16.06 -21.58 -31.87
C ILE A 67 -15.44 -22.36 -33.02
N ILE A 68 -16.11 -23.45 -33.39
CA ILE A 68 -15.75 -24.34 -34.48
C ILE A 68 -16.62 -24.01 -35.67
N ASP A 69 -16.02 -23.40 -36.68
CA ASP A 69 -16.70 -22.79 -37.81
C ASP A 69 -16.43 -23.45 -39.16
N ASP A 70 -15.70 -24.57 -39.17
CA ASP A 70 -15.63 -25.45 -40.32
C ASP A 70 -16.95 -26.25 -40.45
N PRO A 71 -17.78 -26.01 -41.49
CA PRO A 71 -19.07 -26.67 -41.63
C PRO A 71 -18.96 -28.17 -41.97
N THR A 72 -17.76 -28.68 -42.25
CA THR A 72 -17.54 -30.09 -42.62
C THR A 72 -17.29 -31.01 -41.43
N THR A 73 -16.96 -30.44 -40.26
CA THR A 73 -16.80 -31.22 -39.03
C THR A 73 -18.13 -31.45 -38.33
N ALA A 74 -18.27 -32.61 -37.68
CA ALA A 74 -19.40 -32.91 -36.81
C ALA A 74 -19.45 -31.99 -35.56
N GLU A 75 -18.35 -31.31 -35.26
CA GLU A 75 -18.20 -30.41 -34.11
C GLU A 75 -18.57 -28.95 -34.42
N TYR A 76 -19.07 -28.65 -35.64
CA TYR A 76 -19.53 -27.30 -36.00
C TYR A 76 -20.57 -26.77 -35.00
N ASN A 77 -20.30 -25.62 -34.38
CA ASN A 77 -21.13 -25.11 -33.29
C ASN A 77 -21.48 -23.61 -33.38
N VAL A 78 -21.14 -22.91 -34.47
CA VAL A 78 -21.32 -21.44 -34.61
C VAL A 78 -22.74 -20.98 -34.26
N ASP A 79 -23.78 -21.61 -34.82
CA ASP A 79 -25.16 -21.17 -34.58
C ASP A 79 -25.57 -21.29 -33.11
N ALA A 80 -25.14 -22.36 -32.43
CA ALA A 80 -25.41 -22.56 -31.01
C ALA A 80 -24.66 -21.52 -30.14
N ARG A 81 -23.38 -21.29 -30.42
CA ARG A 81 -22.53 -20.33 -29.70
C ARG A 81 -23.03 -18.89 -29.89
N VAL A 82 -23.42 -18.51 -31.11
CA VAL A 82 -24.00 -17.19 -31.40
C VAL A 82 -25.34 -17.01 -30.69
N ALA A 83 -26.22 -18.02 -30.70
CA ALA A 83 -27.50 -17.94 -30.00
C ALA A 83 -27.32 -17.80 -28.48
N GLN A 84 -26.37 -18.56 -27.90
CA GLN A 84 -26.02 -18.47 -26.48
C GLN A 84 -25.50 -17.08 -26.11
N PHE A 85 -24.59 -16.52 -26.90
CA PHE A 85 -24.02 -15.19 -26.65
C PHE A 85 -25.07 -14.08 -26.77
N LEU A 86 -25.92 -14.12 -27.80
CA LEU A 86 -27.00 -13.15 -28.00
C LEU A 86 -28.02 -13.19 -26.86
N LEU A 87 -28.32 -14.38 -26.32
CA LEU A 87 -29.18 -14.52 -25.15
C LEU A 87 -28.55 -13.88 -23.91
N TYR A 88 -27.25 -14.12 -23.68
CA TYR A 88 -26.51 -13.48 -22.59
C TYR A 88 -26.55 -11.95 -22.68
N VAL A 89 -26.16 -11.38 -23.83
CA VAL A 89 -26.14 -9.91 -24.01
C VAL A 89 -27.53 -9.30 -23.88
N LYS A 90 -28.57 -10.00 -24.35
CA LYS A 90 -29.96 -9.54 -24.20
C LYS A 90 -30.40 -9.50 -22.73
N ASN A 91 -29.95 -10.45 -21.91
CA ASN A 91 -30.28 -10.46 -20.49
C ASN A 91 -29.50 -9.37 -19.76
N GLU A 92 -28.19 -9.25 -20.02
CA GLU A 92 -27.35 -8.20 -19.44
C GLU A 92 -27.82 -6.80 -19.79
N SER A 93 -28.31 -6.58 -21.02
CA SER A 93 -28.77 -5.25 -21.44
C SER A 93 -29.96 -4.72 -20.65
N ALA A 94 -30.69 -5.59 -19.94
CA ALA A 94 -31.78 -5.18 -19.06
C ALA A 94 -31.28 -4.43 -17.80
N TYR A 95 -29.99 -4.58 -17.42
CA TYR A 95 -29.42 -4.02 -16.19
C TYR A 95 -28.72 -2.67 -16.40
N TYR A 96 -28.53 -2.23 -17.64
CA TYR A 96 -27.85 -0.97 -17.99
C TYR A 96 -28.82 0.01 -18.64
N ARG A 97 -28.51 1.31 -18.57
CA ARG A 97 -29.38 2.37 -19.11
C ARG A 97 -29.18 2.65 -20.59
N THR A 98 -28.02 2.27 -21.13
CA THR A 98 -27.63 2.57 -22.50
C THR A 98 -27.60 1.30 -23.35
N ASN A 99 -27.52 1.47 -24.67
CA ASN A 99 -27.33 0.37 -25.61
C ASN A 99 -25.85 -0.05 -25.77
N ASN A 100 -24.96 0.43 -24.89
CA ASN A 100 -23.58 -0.02 -24.82
C ASN A 100 -23.45 -0.87 -23.57
N ILE A 101 -23.10 -2.15 -23.74
CA ILE A 101 -23.00 -3.12 -22.65
C ILE A 101 -21.53 -3.57 -22.56
N PRO A 102 -20.89 -3.49 -21.39
CA PRO A 102 -19.53 -3.98 -21.23
C PRO A 102 -19.55 -5.50 -21.14
N VAL A 103 -18.63 -6.17 -21.83
CA VAL A 103 -18.43 -7.63 -21.71
C VAL A 103 -16.96 -7.87 -21.42
N THR A 104 -16.66 -8.35 -20.21
CA THR A 104 -15.29 -8.59 -19.74
C THR A 104 -14.80 -9.96 -20.23
N MET A 105 -13.97 -9.99 -21.27
CA MET A 105 -13.47 -11.25 -21.84
C MET A 105 -12.12 -11.63 -21.25
N GLY A 106 -12.09 -12.05 -19.98
CA GLY A 106 -10.85 -12.48 -19.31
C GLY A 106 -11.08 -12.81 -17.83
N ASN A 107 -10.06 -13.32 -17.15
CA ASN A 107 -10.10 -13.67 -15.74
C ASN A 107 -8.68 -13.71 -15.15
N ASP A 108 -8.53 -14.12 -13.89
CA ASP A 108 -7.25 -14.29 -13.21
C ASP A 108 -6.25 -15.06 -14.09
N PHE A 109 -5.12 -14.41 -14.40
CA PHE A 109 -4.01 -14.97 -15.21
C PHE A 109 -4.42 -15.60 -16.56
N ASN A 110 -5.52 -15.13 -17.15
CA ASN A 110 -5.90 -15.49 -18.51
C ASN A 110 -4.98 -14.77 -19.53
N TYR A 111 -5.15 -15.09 -20.81
CA TYR A 111 -4.32 -14.66 -21.94
C TYR A 111 -2.89 -15.22 -21.92
N GLN A 112 -2.66 -16.37 -21.26
CA GLN A 112 -1.38 -17.09 -21.34
C GLN A 112 -1.07 -17.55 -22.78
N SER A 113 -2.11 -17.93 -23.52
CA SER A 113 -2.07 -18.09 -24.97
C SER A 113 -3.08 -17.15 -25.62
N ALA A 114 -2.65 -15.91 -25.85
CA ALA A 114 -3.54 -14.85 -26.33
C ALA A 114 -4.18 -15.17 -27.70
N SER A 115 -3.52 -15.96 -28.56
CA SER A 115 -4.09 -16.34 -29.86
C SER A 115 -5.39 -17.13 -29.73
N HIS A 116 -5.51 -18.04 -28.75
CA HIS A 116 -6.76 -18.79 -28.53
C HIS A 116 -7.92 -17.87 -28.19
N TRP A 117 -7.68 -16.81 -27.39
CA TRP A 117 -8.68 -15.78 -27.12
C TRP A 117 -9.05 -15.02 -28.38
N PHE A 118 -8.07 -14.45 -29.08
CA PHE A 118 -8.31 -13.60 -30.24
C PHE A 118 -8.97 -14.36 -31.40
N ASP A 119 -8.56 -15.61 -31.68
CA ASP A 119 -9.16 -16.44 -32.73
C ASP A 119 -10.66 -16.67 -32.48
N ASN A 120 -11.04 -16.96 -31.23
CA ASN A 120 -12.44 -17.18 -30.86
C ASN A 120 -13.23 -15.87 -30.81
N LEU A 121 -12.64 -14.78 -30.32
CA LEU A 121 -13.27 -13.47 -30.28
C LEU A 121 -13.52 -12.91 -31.68
N ASP A 122 -12.59 -13.10 -32.61
CA ASP A 122 -12.75 -12.70 -34.01
C ASP A 122 -13.93 -13.44 -34.66
N LYS A 123 -13.99 -14.77 -34.49
CA LYS A 123 -15.13 -15.57 -34.94
C LYS A 123 -16.44 -15.11 -34.29
N LEU A 124 -16.44 -14.88 -32.98
CA LEU A 124 -17.63 -14.44 -32.26
C LEU A 124 -18.14 -13.09 -32.81
N ILE A 125 -17.25 -12.11 -32.96
CA ILE A 125 -17.55 -10.80 -33.52
C ILE A 125 -18.11 -10.95 -34.95
N GLN A 126 -17.42 -11.71 -35.80
CA GLN A 126 -17.83 -11.94 -37.17
C GLN A 126 -19.24 -12.54 -37.26
N TYR A 127 -19.49 -13.67 -36.57
CA TYR A 127 -20.75 -14.39 -36.70
C TYR A 127 -21.92 -13.71 -35.99
N VAL A 128 -21.68 -13.03 -34.85
CA VAL A 128 -22.71 -12.22 -34.18
C VAL A 128 -23.12 -11.04 -35.06
N ASN A 129 -22.15 -10.29 -35.61
CA ASN A 129 -22.44 -9.12 -36.44
C ASN A 129 -23.09 -9.53 -37.77
N ALA A 130 -22.75 -10.69 -38.34
CA ALA A 130 -23.40 -11.20 -39.55
C ALA A 130 -24.92 -11.39 -39.37
N LYS A 131 -25.41 -11.70 -38.16
CA LYS A 131 -26.85 -11.82 -37.87
C LYS A 131 -27.60 -10.49 -37.99
N GLN A 132 -26.92 -9.34 -38.12
CA GLN A 132 -27.57 -8.05 -38.42
C GLN A 132 -28.32 -8.10 -39.76
N SER A 133 -27.80 -8.84 -40.75
CA SER A 133 -28.48 -9.10 -42.04
C SER A 133 -29.84 -9.79 -41.88
N SER A 134 -30.02 -10.51 -40.76
CA SER A 134 -31.24 -11.23 -40.39
C SER A 134 -32.05 -10.50 -39.31
N GLY A 135 -31.77 -9.21 -39.07
CA GLY A 135 -32.53 -8.35 -38.15
C GLY A 135 -32.00 -8.26 -36.72
N SER A 136 -30.87 -8.89 -36.38
CA SER A 136 -30.21 -8.66 -35.09
C SER A 136 -29.83 -7.19 -34.93
N LYS A 137 -30.04 -6.63 -33.73
CA LYS A 137 -29.64 -5.25 -33.38
C LYS A 137 -28.33 -5.18 -32.59
N VAL A 138 -27.67 -6.32 -32.40
CA VAL A 138 -26.42 -6.40 -31.65
C VAL A 138 -25.24 -6.12 -32.58
N ASN A 139 -24.31 -5.29 -32.11
CA ASN A 139 -23.03 -5.04 -32.76
C ASN A 139 -21.90 -5.26 -31.73
N LEU A 140 -21.09 -6.29 -31.94
CA LEU A 140 -19.94 -6.61 -31.11
C LEU A 140 -18.67 -6.00 -31.70
N LEU A 141 -17.79 -5.49 -30.84
CA LEU A 141 -16.47 -4.97 -31.21
C LEU A 141 -15.47 -5.17 -30.06
N TYR A 142 -14.18 -5.23 -30.39
CA TYR A 142 -13.14 -5.03 -29.39
C TYR A 142 -13.22 -3.61 -28.84
N SER A 143 -13.12 -3.48 -27.53
CA SER A 143 -13.20 -2.19 -26.84
C SER A 143 -12.23 -2.13 -25.68
N THR A 144 -12.18 -0.96 -25.05
CA THR A 144 -11.42 -0.70 -23.84
C THR A 144 -12.34 -0.02 -22.82
N PRO A 145 -12.00 0.01 -21.52
CA PRO A 145 -12.79 0.75 -20.52
C PRO A 145 -12.96 2.23 -20.88
N SER A 146 -11.96 2.86 -21.51
CA SER A 146 -12.05 4.26 -21.95
C SER A 146 -13.00 4.45 -23.14
N CYS A 147 -12.99 3.54 -24.12
CA CYS A 147 -13.92 3.57 -25.25
C CYS A 147 -15.37 3.33 -24.78
N TYR A 148 -15.58 2.38 -23.86
CA TYR A 148 -16.88 2.14 -23.25
C TYR A 148 -17.37 3.39 -22.48
N LEU A 149 -16.53 3.95 -21.62
CA LEU A 149 -16.83 5.18 -20.87
C LEU A 149 -17.22 6.34 -21.81
N LYS A 150 -16.50 6.49 -22.92
CA LYS A 150 -16.83 7.49 -23.95
C LYS A 150 -18.21 7.23 -24.55
N ALA A 151 -18.49 6.00 -24.96
CA ALA A 151 -19.76 5.63 -25.58
C ALA A 151 -20.97 5.87 -24.66
N ILE A 152 -20.86 5.56 -23.38
CA ILE A 152 -21.96 5.79 -22.42
C ILE A 152 -22.13 7.27 -22.11
N ARG A 153 -21.04 8.06 -22.06
CA ARG A 153 -21.12 9.54 -21.92
C ARG A 153 -21.79 10.19 -23.14
N GLU A 154 -21.45 9.72 -24.34
CA GLU A 154 -22.00 10.24 -25.60
C GLU A 154 -23.44 9.78 -25.88
N SER A 155 -23.96 8.83 -25.10
CA SER A 155 -25.34 8.34 -25.25
C SER A 155 -26.42 9.37 -24.86
N GLY A 156 -26.06 10.41 -24.11
CA GLY A 156 -27.00 11.40 -23.57
C GLY A 156 -27.85 10.87 -22.39
N ALA A 157 -27.53 9.69 -21.85
CA ALA A 157 -28.21 9.14 -20.69
C ALA A 157 -27.95 9.95 -19.42
N THR A 158 -28.93 9.93 -18.52
CA THR A 158 -28.80 10.50 -17.17
C THR A 158 -28.59 9.39 -16.15
N TRP A 159 -27.66 9.63 -15.23
CA TRP A 159 -27.19 8.65 -14.26
C TRP A 159 -27.72 8.94 -12.86
N PRO A 160 -28.09 7.91 -12.08
CA PRO A 160 -28.34 8.08 -10.66
C PRO A 160 -27.04 8.47 -9.95
N THR A 161 -27.17 8.99 -8.73
CA THR A 161 -26.02 9.40 -7.90
C THR A 161 -25.90 8.47 -6.70
N LYS A 162 -24.67 8.15 -6.31
CA LYS A 162 -24.36 7.51 -5.03
C LYS A 162 -23.36 8.37 -4.27
N SER A 163 -23.62 8.60 -2.99
CA SER A 163 -22.63 9.10 -2.02
C SER A 163 -22.07 7.92 -1.22
N ASP A 164 -21.19 8.15 -0.25
CA ASP A 164 -20.58 7.12 0.62
C ASP A 164 -19.69 6.08 -0.09
N ASP A 165 -19.58 4.86 0.46
CA ASP A 165 -18.65 3.80 0.05
C ASP A 165 -19.35 2.48 -0.33
N PHE A 166 -18.58 1.41 -0.50
CA PHE A 166 -19.06 0.06 -0.81
C PHE A 166 -18.67 -0.95 0.28
N PHE A 167 -18.56 -0.51 1.53
CA PHE A 167 -18.25 -1.36 2.66
C PHE A 167 -19.44 -1.57 3.61
N PRO A 168 -19.53 -2.75 4.25
CA PRO A 168 -18.73 -3.95 4.00
C PRO A 168 -19.18 -4.70 2.73
N TYR A 169 -18.25 -5.45 2.12
CA TYR A 169 -18.57 -6.36 1.01
C TYR A 169 -19.03 -7.72 1.54
N ALA A 170 -20.13 -8.25 1.01
CA ALA A 170 -20.50 -9.65 1.13
C ALA A 170 -20.75 -10.28 -0.24
N SER A 171 -20.20 -11.48 -0.45
CA SER A 171 -20.42 -12.26 -1.69
C SER A 171 -21.73 -13.04 -1.68
N ASP A 172 -22.25 -13.35 -0.50
CA ASP A 172 -23.45 -14.15 -0.26
C ASP A 172 -23.97 -13.90 1.18
N PRO A 173 -25.15 -14.45 1.58
CA PRO A 173 -25.77 -14.17 2.88
C PRO A 173 -24.92 -14.45 4.13
N HIS A 174 -23.87 -15.27 4.02
CA HIS A 174 -23.05 -15.71 5.15
C HIS A 174 -21.55 -15.43 5.00
N ALA A 175 -21.14 -14.74 3.94
CA ALA A 175 -19.75 -14.42 3.67
C ALA A 175 -19.52 -12.90 3.61
N TYR A 176 -19.46 -12.26 4.78
CA TYR A 176 -18.96 -10.88 4.91
C TYR A 176 -17.43 -10.86 4.95
N TRP A 177 -16.82 -10.08 4.05
CA TRP A 177 -15.38 -10.00 3.90
C TRP A 177 -14.78 -8.95 4.84
N THR A 178 -15.12 -8.99 6.12
CA THR A 178 -14.60 -8.05 7.13
C THR A 178 -13.36 -8.57 7.85
N GLY A 179 -13.04 -9.86 7.72
CA GLY A 179 -11.87 -10.48 8.35
C GLY A 179 -10.54 -9.89 7.89
N TYR A 180 -10.42 -9.55 6.59
CA TYR A 180 -9.17 -9.01 6.05
C TYR A 180 -8.86 -7.59 6.57
N PHE A 181 -9.81 -6.92 7.23
CA PHE A 181 -9.54 -5.67 7.95
C PHE A 181 -8.51 -5.88 9.08
N THR A 182 -8.38 -7.09 9.61
CA THR A 182 -7.44 -7.42 10.71
C THR A 182 -6.39 -8.45 10.32
N SER A 183 -6.65 -9.37 9.39
CA SER A 183 -5.71 -10.43 9.00
C SER A 183 -4.28 -9.95 8.81
N ARG A 184 -3.30 -10.66 9.41
CA ARG A 184 -1.87 -10.30 9.40
C ARG A 184 -1.59 -8.87 9.92
N PRO A 185 -1.97 -8.55 11.17
CA PRO A 185 -1.86 -7.20 11.71
C PRO A 185 -0.39 -6.72 11.83
N ALA A 186 0.56 -7.64 12.05
CA ALA A 186 1.98 -7.33 12.08
C ALA A 186 2.48 -6.78 10.72
N PHE A 187 2.04 -7.37 9.61
CA PHE A 187 2.40 -6.88 8.27
C PHE A 187 1.71 -5.54 7.96
N LYS A 188 0.43 -5.38 8.33
CA LYS A 188 -0.26 -4.08 8.23
C LYS A 188 0.47 -2.97 8.98
N TYR A 189 0.94 -3.26 10.19
CA TYR A 189 1.79 -2.33 10.94
C TYR A 189 3.11 -2.07 10.22
N PHE A 190 3.78 -3.10 9.72
CA PHE A 190 5.06 -2.97 9.03
C PHE A 190 4.97 -2.14 7.74
N ASP A 191 3.89 -2.26 6.98
CA ASP A 191 3.60 -1.41 5.83
C ASP A 191 3.48 0.07 6.22
N ARG A 192 2.72 0.37 7.28
CA ARG A 192 2.60 1.75 7.79
C ARG A 192 3.91 2.29 8.34
N TYR A 193 4.65 1.46 9.07
CA TYR A 193 6.00 1.78 9.56
C TYR A 193 6.93 2.14 8.39
N GLY A 194 6.95 1.30 7.36
CA GLY A 194 7.76 1.50 6.15
C GLY A 194 7.38 2.77 5.40
N ASN A 195 6.08 3.01 5.18
CA ASN A 195 5.62 4.23 4.54
C ASN A 195 6.00 5.49 5.34
N ASN A 196 5.86 5.47 6.67
CA ASN A 196 6.23 6.61 7.51
C ASN A 196 7.73 6.96 7.37
N ILE A 197 8.61 5.96 7.40
CA ILE A 197 10.03 6.15 7.13
C ILE A 197 10.23 6.72 5.73
N PHE A 198 9.63 6.10 4.72
CA PHE A 198 9.80 6.53 3.33
C PHE A 198 9.37 7.99 3.09
N GLN A 199 8.27 8.45 3.70
CA GLN A 199 7.87 9.87 3.62
C GLN A 199 8.92 10.79 4.23
N ALA A 200 9.45 10.45 5.41
CA ALA A 200 10.50 11.23 6.06
C ALA A 200 11.79 11.26 5.24
N VAL A 201 12.20 10.13 4.64
CA VAL A 201 13.40 10.09 3.79
C VAL A 201 13.22 10.94 2.54
N LYS A 202 12.04 10.94 1.90
CA LYS A 202 11.78 11.83 0.75
C LYS A 202 11.93 13.30 1.14
N GLN A 203 11.42 13.70 2.30
CA GLN A 203 11.57 15.06 2.80
C GLN A 203 13.04 15.41 3.04
N LEU A 204 13.78 14.54 3.74
CA LEU A 204 15.21 14.71 3.98
C LEU A 204 16.00 14.80 2.67
N GLY A 205 15.65 13.97 1.68
CA GLY A 205 16.26 14.00 0.35
C GLY A 205 16.12 15.34 -0.35
N VAL A 206 14.92 15.94 -0.29
CA VAL A 206 14.67 17.28 -0.84
C VAL A 206 15.42 18.36 -0.05
N LEU A 207 15.35 18.32 1.29
CA LEU A 207 15.99 19.31 2.16
C LEU A 207 17.51 19.31 2.02
N ALA A 208 18.11 18.12 1.93
CA ALA A 208 19.54 17.95 1.73
C ALA A 208 19.98 18.25 0.28
N LYS A 209 19.04 18.30 -0.67
CA LYS A 209 19.27 18.40 -2.13
C LYS A 209 20.10 17.21 -2.65
N LEU A 210 19.70 16.00 -2.27
CA LEU A 210 20.32 14.77 -2.75
C LEU A 210 20.20 14.67 -4.27
N ASP A 211 21.25 14.16 -4.92
CA ASP A 211 21.30 13.98 -6.36
C ASP A 211 20.43 12.79 -6.83
N ALA A 212 20.40 12.57 -8.14
CA ALA A 212 19.63 11.47 -8.73
C ALA A 212 20.09 10.10 -8.25
N THR A 213 21.40 9.91 -8.04
CA THR A 213 21.96 8.62 -7.61
C THR A 213 21.48 8.24 -6.21
N GLU A 214 21.45 9.18 -5.28
CA GLU A 214 20.88 8.94 -3.95
C GLU A 214 19.36 8.76 -3.98
N GLN A 215 18.65 9.46 -4.87
CA GLN A 215 17.22 9.26 -5.07
C GLN A 215 16.90 7.87 -5.64
N ASP A 216 17.74 7.34 -6.53
CA ASP A 216 17.56 6.02 -7.13
C ASP A 216 17.66 4.90 -6.09
N LYS A 217 18.49 5.06 -5.06
CA LYS A 217 18.58 4.12 -3.91
C LYS A 217 17.25 3.97 -3.15
N MET A 218 16.37 4.97 -3.23
CA MET A 218 15.04 4.92 -2.61
C MET A 218 14.03 4.09 -3.41
N SER A 219 14.36 3.68 -4.64
CA SER A 219 13.44 2.99 -5.55
C SER A 219 12.99 1.64 -5.01
N LEU A 220 13.89 0.86 -4.41
CA LEU A 220 13.53 -0.45 -3.87
C LEU A 220 12.44 -0.34 -2.79
N LEU A 221 12.57 0.60 -1.85
CA LEU A 221 11.55 0.82 -0.82
C LEU A 221 10.24 1.34 -1.43
N ARG A 222 10.32 2.26 -2.40
CA ARG A 222 9.15 2.77 -3.14
C ARG A 222 8.37 1.65 -3.82
N GLU A 223 9.06 0.78 -4.54
CA GLU A 223 8.48 -0.34 -5.28
C GLU A 223 7.91 -1.38 -4.32
N SER A 224 8.65 -1.72 -3.26
CA SER A 224 8.22 -2.68 -2.25
C SER A 224 6.95 -2.20 -1.52
N LEU A 225 6.88 -0.91 -1.13
CA LEU A 225 5.66 -0.31 -0.57
C LEU A 225 4.50 -0.28 -1.57
N SER A 226 4.78 -0.08 -2.86
CA SER A 226 3.76 -0.10 -3.90
C SER A 226 3.17 -1.50 -4.08
N VAL A 227 4.02 -2.54 -4.10
CA VAL A 227 3.59 -3.95 -4.12
C VAL A 227 2.83 -4.30 -2.83
N ALA A 228 3.24 -3.78 -1.68
CA ALA A 228 2.53 -4.00 -0.41
C ALA A 228 1.08 -3.47 -0.42
N GLN A 229 0.74 -2.50 -1.27
CA GLN A 229 -0.64 -2.03 -1.45
C GLN A 229 -1.50 -2.94 -2.35
N HIS A 230 -0.93 -4.01 -2.92
CA HIS A 230 -1.71 -5.03 -3.61
C HIS A 230 -2.86 -5.55 -2.72
N HIS A 231 -4.01 -5.82 -3.33
CA HIS A 231 -5.22 -6.22 -2.60
C HIS A 231 -5.13 -7.60 -1.93
N ASP A 232 -4.06 -8.38 -2.18
CA ASP A 232 -3.72 -9.57 -1.38
C ASP A 232 -2.50 -9.40 -0.44
N ALA A 233 -1.83 -8.26 -0.50
CA ALA A 233 -0.68 -7.96 0.35
C ALA A 233 -1.14 -7.36 1.67
N VAL A 234 -1.37 -6.04 1.76
CA VAL A 234 -1.76 -5.36 3.02
C VAL A 234 -3.09 -5.87 3.59
N SER A 235 -3.97 -6.43 2.75
CA SER A 235 -5.20 -7.11 3.20
C SER A 235 -4.91 -8.36 4.02
N GLY A 236 -3.76 -9.00 3.82
CA GLY A 236 -3.33 -10.21 4.50
C GLY A 236 -3.94 -11.50 3.94
N THR A 237 -4.46 -11.50 2.72
CA THR A 237 -5.14 -12.64 2.09
C THR A 237 -4.21 -13.54 1.26
N ALA A 238 -2.93 -13.19 1.09
CA ALA A 238 -1.95 -14.05 0.44
C ALA A 238 -1.55 -15.29 1.26
N LYS A 239 -1.02 -16.32 0.56
CA LYS A 239 -0.37 -17.49 1.16
C LYS A 239 0.83 -17.07 2.01
N GLN A 240 1.21 -17.89 2.99
CA GLN A 240 2.29 -17.56 3.94
C GLN A 240 3.60 -17.21 3.25
N ALA A 241 4.08 -18.05 2.33
CA ALA A 241 5.35 -17.81 1.62
C ALA A 241 5.36 -16.50 0.81
N VAL A 242 4.20 -16.09 0.29
CA VAL A 242 4.04 -14.82 -0.44
C VAL A 242 4.08 -13.64 0.53
N ASN A 243 3.44 -13.75 1.69
CA ASN A 243 3.55 -12.75 2.74
C ASN A 243 4.99 -12.61 3.27
N ASP A 244 5.71 -13.72 3.44
CA ASP A 244 7.11 -13.70 3.87
C ASP A 244 7.99 -12.98 2.83
N ASP A 245 7.69 -13.13 1.55
CA ASP A 245 8.34 -12.39 0.47
C ASP A 245 8.03 -10.87 0.52
N TYR A 246 6.78 -10.48 0.79
CA TYR A 246 6.44 -9.06 1.01
C TYR A 246 7.23 -8.46 2.18
N VAL A 247 7.32 -9.18 3.31
CA VAL A 247 8.10 -8.75 4.48
C VAL A 247 9.58 -8.61 4.12
N LYS A 248 10.14 -9.58 3.39
CA LYS A 248 11.54 -9.57 2.94
C LYS A 248 11.84 -8.35 2.06
N HIS A 249 10.99 -8.05 1.08
CA HIS A 249 11.18 -6.90 0.19
C HIS A 249 11.09 -5.57 0.94
N LEU A 250 10.09 -5.38 1.80
CA LEU A 250 9.98 -4.18 2.64
C LEU A 250 11.22 -4.00 3.54
N TYR A 251 11.66 -5.07 4.21
CA TYR A 251 12.82 -5.02 5.09
C TYR A 251 14.11 -4.69 4.34
N LYS A 252 14.31 -5.28 3.16
CA LYS A 252 15.45 -4.96 2.29
C LYS A 252 15.44 -3.48 1.89
N GLY A 253 14.29 -2.96 1.44
CA GLY A 253 14.15 -1.55 1.10
C GLY A 253 14.42 -0.60 2.29
N LEU A 254 13.99 -0.98 3.50
CA LEU A 254 14.28 -0.20 4.71
C LEU A 254 15.75 -0.23 5.12
N THR A 255 16.45 -1.33 4.86
CA THR A 255 17.87 -1.44 5.19
C THR A 255 18.72 -0.63 4.22
N GLU A 256 18.42 -0.70 2.91
CA GLU A 256 19.18 0.04 1.88
C GLU A 256 19.02 1.56 1.98
N ILE A 257 17.90 2.04 2.52
CA ILE A 257 17.65 3.49 2.63
C ILE A 257 18.42 4.16 3.77
N VAL A 258 19.02 3.40 4.69
CA VAL A 258 19.81 3.92 5.81
C VAL A 258 20.93 4.83 5.31
N ASP A 259 21.66 4.40 4.29
CA ASP A 259 22.79 5.14 3.72
C ASP A 259 22.35 6.47 3.09
N THR A 260 21.19 6.47 2.41
CA THR A 260 20.62 7.69 1.83
C THR A 260 20.23 8.68 2.93
N VAL A 261 19.68 8.20 4.03
CA VAL A 261 19.34 9.03 5.18
C VAL A 261 20.59 9.57 5.86
N TYR A 262 21.63 8.74 5.99
CA TYR A 262 22.93 9.17 6.47
C TYR A 262 23.48 10.32 5.63
N THR A 263 23.53 10.16 4.31
CA THR A 263 24.00 11.20 3.38
C THR A 263 23.17 12.49 3.52
N ALA A 264 21.84 12.37 3.67
CA ALA A 264 20.96 13.52 3.85
C ALA A 264 21.28 14.29 5.14
N ILE A 265 21.28 13.60 6.29
CA ILE A 265 21.52 14.23 7.59
C ILE A 265 22.94 14.78 7.68
N HIS A 266 23.93 14.03 7.17
CA HIS A 266 25.31 14.48 7.10
C HIS A 266 25.42 15.79 6.31
N GLY A 267 24.84 15.87 5.11
CA GLY A 267 24.83 17.09 4.30
C GLY A 267 24.09 18.27 4.94
N LEU A 268 23.12 18.01 5.82
CA LEU A 268 22.41 19.04 6.59
C LEU A 268 23.23 19.53 7.79
N ILE A 269 24.01 18.65 8.43
CA ILE A 269 24.90 18.99 9.57
C ILE A 269 26.18 19.68 9.08
N GLU A 270 26.85 19.16 8.05
CA GLU A 270 28.15 19.66 7.58
C GLU A 270 28.11 21.05 6.96
N LYS A 271 26.96 21.47 6.40
CA LYS A 271 26.73 22.87 6.04
C LYS A 271 26.89 23.84 7.23
N GLY A 272 26.98 23.31 8.47
CA GLY A 272 27.13 24.07 9.70
C GLY A 272 28.50 24.05 10.39
N LYS A 273 29.37 23.04 10.19
CA LYS A 273 30.74 22.91 10.77
C LYS A 273 31.38 21.60 10.30
N GLY A 274 32.66 21.60 9.90
CA GLY A 274 33.40 20.46 9.32
C GLY A 274 33.67 19.29 10.28
N THR A 275 32.63 18.62 10.75
CA THR A 275 32.69 17.42 11.57
C THR A 275 32.06 16.25 10.81
N THR A 276 32.80 15.14 10.70
CA THR A 276 32.28 13.87 10.17
C THR A 276 31.12 13.38 11.04
N ALA A 277 29.94 13.17 10.44
CA ALA A 277 28.82 12.62 11.19
C ALA A 277 29.04 11.10 11.42
N PRO A 278 28.65 10.56 12.58
CA PRO A 278 28.77 9.14 12.86
C PRO A 278 27.84 8.31 11.98
N HIS A 279 28.24 7.06 11.68
CA HIS A 279 27.37 6.12 10.98
C HIS A 279 26.08 5.93 11.77
N PHE A 280 24.93 6.06 11.10
CA PHE A 280 23.61 5.93 11.75
C PHE A 280 23.08 4.52 11.61
N THR A 281 22.26 4.11 12.57
CA THR A 281 21.37 2.96 12.40
C THR A 281 19.96 3.32 12.83
N PHE A 282 18.98 2.63 12.23
CA PHE A 282 17.61 2.62 12.71
C PHE A 282 17.45 1.52 13.75
N CYS A 283 16.82 1.85 14.88
CA CYS A 283 16.34 0.84 15.81
C CYS A 283 14.91 0.44 15.45
N HIS A 284 14.79 -0.53 14.53
CA HIS A 284 13.51 -1.04 14.04
C HIS A 284 12.71 -1.83 15.08
N THR A 285 13.34 -2.28 16.16
CA THR A 285 12.79 -3.20 17.17
C THR A 285 12.54 -2.54 18.53
N LEU A 286 12.32 -1.22 18.55
CA LEU A 286 11.99 -0.50 19.79
C LEU A 286 10.68 -0.96 20.42
N ASN A 287 9.74 -1.51 19.64
CA ASN A 287 8.48 -2.06 20.15
C ASN A 287 8.66 -3.30 21.06
N ILE A 288 9.80 -3.97 20.97
CA ILE A 288 10.19 -5.08 21.86
C ILE A 288 11.37 -4.68 22.76
N SER A 289 11.58 -3.37 22.96
CA SER A 289 12.62 -2.80 23.82
C SER A 289 14.01 -3.36 23.48
N ALA A 290 14.37 -3.36 22.20
CA ALA A 290 15.66 -3.81 21.68
C ALA A 290 16.26 -2.76 20.72
N CYS A 291 17.56 -2.46 20.88
CA CYS A 291 18.29 -1.54 20.00
C CYS A 291 19.79 -1.73 20.26
N ALA A 292 20.50 -2.38 19.33
CA ALA A 292 21.89 -2.79 19.55
C ALA A 292 22.81 -1.63 19.97
N VAL A 293 22.73 -0.49 19.29
CA VAL A 293 23.60 0.68 19.54
C VAL A 293 23.37 1.28 20.94
N SER A 294 22.14 1.26 21.45
CA SER A 294 21.86 1.78 22.80
C SER A 294 22.20 0.79 23.93
N GLU A 295 22.61 -0.43 23.58
CA GLU A 295 23.00 -1.46 24.54
C GLU A 295 24.52 -1.60 24.67
N THR A 296 25.27 -1.23 23.63
CA THR A 296 26.74 -1.39 23.55
C THR A 296 27.53 -0.09 23.66
N GLY A 297 26.95 1.06 23.31
CA GLY A 297 27.68 2.33 23.25
C GLY A 297 27.82 3.04 24.61
N ASP A 298 29.03 3.52 24.93
CA ASP A 298 29.29 4.35 26.13
C ASP A 298 28.54 5.70 26.06
N VAL A 299 28.54 6.30 24.86
CA VAL A 299 27.80 7.53 24.55
C VAL A 299 27.10 7.35 23.21
N VAL A 300 25.77 7.48 23.22
CA VAL A 300 24.94 7.28 22.04
C VAL A 300 24.32 8.60 21.63
N ALA A 301 24.59 9.04 20.40
CA ALA A 301 23.89 10.19 19.84
C ALA A 301 22.52 9.76 19.32
N VAL A 302 21.45 10.42 19.77
CA VAL A 302 20.07 10.15 19.37
C VAL A 302 19.59 11.32 18.54
N ILE A 303 19.52 11.14 17.23
CA ILE A 303 18.96 12.13 16.32
C ILE A 303 17.48 11.81 16.16
N ILE A 304 16.62 12.81 16.33
CA ILE A 304 15.17 12.64 16.19
C ILE A 304 14.66 13.60 15.13
N TYR A 305 14.10 13.08 14.03
CA TYR A 305 13.53 13.88 12.96
C TYR A 305 12.01 13.99 13.09
N ASN A 306 11.49 15.21 12.94
CA ASN A 306 10.07 15.51 12.87
C ASN A 306 9.64 15.78 11.41
N PRO A 307 8.91 14.84 10.77
CA PRO A 307 8.43 15.03 9.40
C PRO A 307 7.20 15.94 9.29
N GLN A 308 6.70 16.50 10.41
CA GLN A 308 5.53 17.39 10.42
C GLN A 308 5.94 18.84 10.19
N ALA A 309 5.06 19.62 9.56
CA ALA A 309 5.22 21.05 9.33
C ALA A 309 4.97 21.94 10.58
N LYS A 310 4.90 21.34 11.78
CA LYS A 310 4.69 22.04 13.05
C LYS A 310 5.66 21.51 14.11
N PRO A 311 5.99 22.30 15.15
CA PRO A 311 6.80 21.80 16.24
C PRO A 311 6.08 20.65 16.97
N VAL A 312 6.85 19.69 17.46
CA VAL A 312 6.33 18.52 18.18
C VAL A 312 7.09 18.36 19.48
N GLU A 313 6.35 18.25 20.57
CA GLU A 313 6.86 17.73 21.83
C GLU A 313 6.37 16.29 22.01
N THR A 314 7.28 15.36 22.27
CA THR A 314 6.93 13.95 22.49
C THR A 314 7.92 13.28 23.41
N TYR A 315 7.50 12.19 24.04
CA TYR A 315 8.41 11.31 24.76
C TYR A 315 9.09 10.35 23.79
N VAL A 316 10.37 10.14 24.02
CA VAL A 316 11.20 9.17 23.32
C VAL A 316 11.70 8.16 24.34
N THR A 317 11.57 6.87 24.01
CA THR A 317 11.97 5.75 24.86
C THR A 317 13.03 4.92 24.14
N ILE A 318 14.13 4.65 24.83
CA ILE A 318 15.28 3.92 24.30
C ILE A 318 15.65 2.80 25.28
N PRO A 319 15.79 1.54 24.83
CA PRO A 319 16.21 0.45 25.69
C PRO A 319 17.70 0.59 26.04
N THR A 320 18.08 0.27 27.27
CA THR A 320 19.46 0.40 27.75
C THR A 320 19.80 -0.68 28.78
N THR A 321 21.10 -0.96 28.87
CA THR A 321 21.71 -1.81 29.91
C THR A 321 22.08 -1.01 31.17
N ALA A 322 22.24 0.31 31.04
CA ALA A 322 22.60 1.21 32.13
C ALA A 322 21.42 1.45 33.09
N SER A 323 21.71 1.50 34.39
CA SER A 323 20.71 1.77 35.41
C SER A 323 20.53 3.26 35.70
N LEU A 324 21.55 4.08 35.44
CA LEU A 324 21.56 5.52 35.66
C LEU A 324 22.17 6.30 34.47
N PRO A 325 21.63 6.14 33.25
CA PRO A 325 22.07 6.93 32.10
C PRO A 325 21.70 8.42 32.26
N VAL A 326 22.52 9.30 31.69
CA VAL A 326 22.27 10.74 31.65
C VAL A 326 21.94 11.17 30.22
N VAL A 327 20.83 11.91 30.05
CA VAL A 327 20.45 12.49 28.76
C VAL A 327 20.90 13.94 28.70
N LEU A 328 21.60 14.31 27.62
CA LEU A 328 22.02 15.67 27.34
C LEU A 328 21.40 16.16 26.03
N ASP A 329 21.05 17.45 25.96
CA ASP A 329 20.68 18.09 24.70
C ASP A 329 21.91 18.43 23.84
N ALA A 330 21.69 18.98 22.65
CA ALA A 330 22.76 19.44 21.76
C ALA A 330 23.69 20.51 22.36
N SER A 331 23.23 21.23 23.38
CA SER A 331 23.97 22.25 24.12
C SER A 331 24.66 21.70 25.39
N ARG A 332 24.62 20.39 25.61
CA ARG A 332 25.16 19.69 26.80
C ARG A 332 24.43 19.99 28.11
N HIS A 333 23.19 20.47 28.07
CA HIS A 333 22.36 20.58 29.26
C HIS A 333 21.68 19.25 29.57
N ILE A 334 21.55 18.94 30.86
CA ILE A 334 20.84 17.75 31.32
C ILE A 334 19.35 17.90 30.98
N VAL A 335 18.82 16.88 30.31
CA VAL A 335 17.40 16.73 30.03
C VAL A 335 16.81 15.78 31.06
N GLU A 336 15.72 16.19 31.70
CA GLU A 336 15.01 15.34 32.64
C GLU A 336 14.58 14.03 31.96
N SER A 337 14.90 12.92 32.62
CA SER A 337 14.66 11.57 32.11
C SER A 337 14.17 10.65 33.21
N GLN A 338 13.50 9.58 32.79
CA GLN A 338 12.99 8.53 33.67
C GLN A 338 13.50 7.19 33.18
N VAL A 339 13.99 6.37 34.11
CA VAL A 339 14.44 5.00 33.83
C VAL A 339 13.42 4.03 34.43
N LEU A 340 12.94 3.11 33.61
CA LEU A 340 11.99 2.07 34.01
C LEU A 340 12.58 0.69 33.74
N THR A 341 12.28 -0.29 34.59
CA THR A 341 12.64 -1.68 34.31
C THR A 341 11.75 -2.25 33.21
N ILE A 342 12.34 -2.90 32.20
CA ILE A 342 11.57 -3.57 31.15
C ILE A 342 10.72 -4.69 31.78
N PRO A 343 9.40 -4.72 31.52
CA PRO A 343 8.52 -5.77 32.05
C PRO A 343 8.94 -7.17 31.61
N GLN A 344 8.73 -8.18 32.48
CA GLN A 344 9.13 -9.56 32.18
C GLN A 344 8.45 -10.12 30.91
N GLY A 345 7.21 -9.71 30.63
CA GLY A 345 6.51 -10.10 29.41
C GLY A 345 7.25 -9.68 28.13
N VAL A 346 7.82 -8.48 28.11
CA VAL A 346 8.62 -7.98 26.98
C VAL A 346 9.96 -8.72 26.91
N LYS A 347 10.63 -8.93 28.04
CA LYS A 347 11.88 -9.72 28.11
C LYS A 347 11.72 -11.15 27.60
N ASN A 348 10.52 -11.72 27.73
CA ASN A 348 10.20 -13.09 27.34
C ASN A 348 9.72 -13.23 25.89
N ILE A 349 9.62 -12.15 25.11
CA ILE A 349 9.26 -12.23 23.70
C ILE A 349 10.30 -13.10 22.97
N PRO A 350 9.92 -14.22 22.33
CA PRO A 350 10.88 -15.15 21.72
C PRO A 350 11.77 -14.51 20.66
N GLU A 351 11.23 -13.56 19.89
CA GLU A 351 11.92 -12.84 18.82
C GLU A 351 12.84 -11.73 19.36
N ARG A 352 12.82 -11.43 20.67
CA ARG A 352 13.61 -10.37 21.27
C ARG A 352 15.05 -10.80 21.51
N ALA A 353 15.94 -10.40 20.61
CA ALA A 353 17.39 -10.47 20.78
C ALA A 353 17.93 -9.16 21.40
N SER A 354 17.96 -9.07 22.74
CA SER A 354 18.45 -7.87 23.45
C SER A 354 18.87 -8.17 24.89
N SER A 355 19.94 -7.49 25.32
CA SER A 355 20.50 -7.48 26.68
C SER A 355 19.93 -6.35 27.56
N ALA A 356 19.19 -5.40 26.97
CA ALA A 356 18.61 -4.28 27.69
C ALA A 356 17.72 -4.76 28.84
N SER A 357 17.88 -4.12 30.00
CA SER A 357 17.08 -4.38 31.20
C SER A 357 16.20 -3.21 31.59
N TYR A 358 16.47 -2.04 31.03
CA TYR A 358 15.79 -0.78 31.33
C TYR A 358 15.34 -0.06 30.06
N GLU A 359 14.37 0.82 30.22
CA GLU A 359 13.92 1.79 29.24
C GLU A 359 14.17 3.19 29.78
N LEU A 360 14.96 3.96 29.04
CA LEU A 360 15.22 5.37 29.28
C LEU A 360 14.21 6.19 28.48
N THR A 361 13.38 6.97 29.18
CA THR A 361 12.38 7.85 28.56
C THR A 361 12.68 9.31 28.89
N PHE A 362 12.66 10.18 27.87
CA PHE A 362 12.84 11.62 28.05
C PHE A 362 11.96 12.40 27.07
N LYS A 363 11.68 13.67 27.41
CA LYS A 363 10.88 14.55 26.56
C LYS A 363 11.76 15.20 25.49
N ALA A 364 11.43 14.97 24.22
CA ALA A 364 12.04 15.64 23.08
C ALA A 364 11.17 16.80 22.59
N SER A 365 11.80 17.92 22.23
CA SER A 365 11.14 19.07 21.61
C SER A 365 11.74 19.25 20.22
N LEU A 366 10.94 19.25 19.16
CA LEU A 366 11.43 19.17 17.79
C LEU A 366 10.87 20.30 16.93
N PRO A 367 11.70 20.93 16.07
CA PRO A 367 11.22 21.94 15.13
C PRO A 367 10.37 21.31 14.01
N PRO A 368 9.56 22.12 13.30
CA PRO A 368 8.95 21.72 12.03
C PRO A 368 9.97 21.21 11.02
N LEU A 369 9.68 20.09 10.33
CA LEU A 369 10.49 19.54 9.24
C LEU A 369 12.01 19.51 9.53
N GLY A 370 12.36 19.22 10.77
CA GLY A 370 13.73 19.31 11.26
C GLY A 370 14.04 18.25 12.30
N PHE A 371 15.29 18.23 12.76
CA PHE A 371 15.76 17.26 13.73
C PHE A 371 16.43 17.96 14.93
N GLN A 372 16.46 17.26 16.06
CA GLN A 372 17.32 17.58 17.20
C GLN A 372 18.19 16.38 17.55
N THR A 373 19.34 16.66 18.16
CA THR A 373 20.28 15.65 18.65
C THR A 373 20.31 15.69 20.17
N TYR A 374 20.16 14.51 20.76
CA TYR A 374 20.38 14.26 22.18
C TYR A 374 21.57 13.31 22.33
N PHE A 375 22.21 13.30 23.49
CA PHE A 375 23.29 12.38 23.81
C PHE A 375 22.90 11.60 25.07
N VAL A 376 22.95 10.27 24.98
CA VAL A 376 22.75 9.38 26.11
C VAL A 376 24.12 8.88 26.56
N GLU A 377 24.55 9.30 27.74
CA GLU A 377 25.77 8.83 28.39
C GLU A 377 25.40 7.66 29.33
N MET A 378 25.89 6.46 29.01
CA MET A 378 25.68 5.27 29.84
C MET A 378 26.56 5.33 31.08
N ASP A 379 26.01 4.94 32.24
CA ASP A 379 26.60 4.97 33.60
C ASP A 379 27.93 5.75 33.76
N LYS A 380 27.85 6.96 34.33
CA LYS A 380 29.03 7.54 34.99
C LYS A 380 29.35 6.68 36.21
N HIS A 381 30.48 6.00 36.21
CA HIS A 381 31.09 5.62 37.48
C HIS A 381 31.22 6.89 38.31
N THR A 382 30.42 7.05 39.37
CA THR A 382 30.73 7.99 40.45
C THR A 382 32.03 7.50 41.10
N LYS A 383 33.15 7.92 40.54
CA LYS A 383 34.45 7.92 41.18
C LYS A 383 35.01 9.33 41.08
N ASP A 384 34.91 10.00 42.22
CA ASP A 384 35.71 11.10 42.76
C ASP A 384 36.07 12.32 41.90
N ASP A 385 36.16 13.42 42.63
CA ASP A 385 36.71 14.71 42.24
C ASP A 385 37.96 14.60 41.36
N GLN A 386 38.00 15.50 40.37
CA GLN A 386 39.12 15.88 39.49
C GLN A 386 39.19 15.21 38.11
N GLY A 387 39.00 16.06 37.09
CA GLY A 387 39.72 15.94 35.82
C GLY A 387 38.87 15.48 34.64
N TYR A 388 38.50 16.46 33.81
CA TYR A 388 37.98 16.22 32.46
C TYR A 388 38.86 15.23 31.69
N SER A 389 38.28 14.09 31.30
CA SER A 389 38.81 13.21 30.27
C SER A 389 37.93 13.33 29.03
N VAL A 390 38.44 14.03 28.01
CA VAL A 390 37.84 14.02 26.68
C VAL A 390 38.32 12.73 26.00
N CYS A 391 37.47 11.70 26.00
CA CYS A 391 37.75 10.49 25.24
C CYS A 391 37.21 10.66 23.82
N SER A 392 38.11 10.82 22.85
CA SER A 392 37.82 10.64 21.43
C SER A 392 37.66 9.15 21.15
N ARG A 393 36.41 8.67 21.12
CA ARG A 393 36.07 7.35 20.58
C ARG A 393 34.96 7.50 19.55
N GLU A 394 34.94 6.56 18.60
CA GLU A 394 33.95 6.47 17.53
C GLU A 394 32.55 6.65 18.13
N ARG A 395 31.85 7.68 17.66
CA ARG A 395 30.50 7.97 18.13
C ARG A 395 29.57 7.09 17.33
N GLU A 396 28.73 6.30 17.99
CA GLU A 396 27.62 5.64 17.33
C GLU A 396 26.36 6.51 17.48
N ALA A 397 25.49 6.48 16.48
CA ALA A 397 24.28 7.29 16.47
C ALA A 397 23.04 6.50 16.07
N VAL A 398 21.97 6.70 16.83
CA VAL A 398 20.63 6.19 16.54
C VAL A 398 19.82 7.30 15.91
N LEU A 399 19.21 7.01 14.77
CA LEU A 399 18.23 7.89 14.16
C LEU A 399 16.82 7.39 14.46
N LEU A 400 16.01 8.26 15.04
CA LEU A 400 14.58 8.05 15.26
C LEU A 400 13.80 8.97 14.34
N LEU A 401 13.01 8.39 13.45
CA LEU A 401 12.05 9.14 12.67
C LEU A 401 10.73 9.12 13.43
N LEU A 402 10.24 10.28 13.86
CA LEU A 402 8.93 10.34 14.47
C LEU A 402 7.89 9.85 13.49
N GLN A 403 7.14 8.84 13.89
CA GLN A 403 5.89 8.51 13.22
C GLN A 403 4.93 9.67 13.45
N GLY A 404 4.39 10.25 12.37
CA GLY A 404 3.30 11.21 12.49
C GLY A 404 2.21 10.60 13.36
N ASN A 405 1.65 11.39 14.28
CA ASN A 405 0.56 10.96 15.17
C ASN A 405 -0.65 10.52 14.35
N GLY A 406 -0.64 9.25 13.94
CA GLY A 406 -1.75 8.55 13.34
C GLY A 406 -1.83 7.23 14.08
N TRP A 407 -2.55 7.23 15.19
CA TRP A 407 -2.94 6.06 15.98
C TRP A 407 -1.86 5.53 16.96
N ARG A 408 -1.69 6.24 18.08
CA ARG A 408 -1.63 5.53 19.37
C ARG A 408 -3.05 4.99 19.61
N GLN A 409 -3.23 3.68 19.59
CA GLN A 409 -4.32 3.03 20.31
C GLN A 409 -3.76 2.43 21.58
#